data_AF-A0A5R9FZV0-F1
#
_entry.id   AF-A0A5R9FZV0-F1
#
_cell.length_a   1.000
_cell.length_b   1.000
_cell.length_c   1.000
_cell.angle_alpha   90.00
_cell.angle_beta   90.00
_cell.angle_gamma   90.00
#
_symmetry.space_group_name_H-M   'P 1'
#
loop_
_entity.id
_entity.type
_entity.pdbx_description
1 polymer ?
#
loop_
_entity_poly.entity_id
_entity_poly.type
_entity_poly.pdbx_seq_one_letter_code
_entity_poly.pdbx_strand_id
1 'polypeptide(L)' 'MKHQLTKLVSDKTGLSEALSNEAVETIVGYFRTRLPAEIANQIDNLAQGEDPDNLRDVDEDSVM' A
#
# COMPACT_ATOMS: atom_id res chain seq x y z
N MET A 1 1.51 -4.25 1.41
CA MET A 1 0.06 -4.09 1.69
C MET A 1 -0.89 -4.56 0.58
N LYS A 2 -0.55 -4.49 -0.71
CA LYS A 2 -1.45 -4.90 -1.82
C LYS A 2 -2.05 -6.30 -1.63
N HIS A 3 -1.23 -7.26 -1.17
CA HIS A 3 -1.67 -8.62 -0.86
C HIS A 3 -2.70 -8.71 0.29
N GLN A 4 -2.61 -7.83 1.29
CA GLN A 4 -3.55 -7.78 2.41
C GLN A 4 -4.88 -7.15 1.99
N LEU A 5 -4.84 -6.11 1.14
CA LEU A 5 -6.04 -5.49 0.54
C LEU A 5 -6.77 -6.45 -0.41
N THR A 6 -6.04 -7.12 -1.30
CA THR A 6 -6.59 -8.14 -2.20
C THR A 6 -7.24 -9.28 -1.40
N LYS A 7 -6.57 -9.75 -0.34
CA LYS A 7 -7.12 -10.79 0.53
C LYS A 7 -8.38 -10.33 1.28
N LEU A 8 -8.38 -9.11 1.82
CA LEU A 8 -9.57 -8.54 2.47
C LEU A 8 -10.75 -8.43 1.51
N VAL A 9 -10.51 -7.99 0.27
CA VAL A 9 -11.56 -7.90 -0.76
C VAL A 9 -12.07 -9.30 -1.11
N SER A 10 -11.17 -10.24 -1.37
CA SER A 10 -11.51 -11.65 -1.63
C SER A 10 -12.38 -12.24 -0.50
N ASP A 11 -11.94 -12.11 0.75
CA ASP A 11 -12.63 -12.64 1.93
C ASP A 11 -14.02 -12.01 2.15
N LYS A 12 -14.20 -10.74 1.78
CA LYS A 12 -15.47 -10.00 1.99
C LYS A 12 -16.46 -10.13 0.83
N THR A 13 -15.98 -10.41 -0.37
CA THR A 13 -16.80 -10.40 -1.60
C THR A 13 -16.98 -11.79 -2.20
N GLY A 14 -16.15 -12.76 -1.83
CA GLY A 14 -16.12 -14.10 -2.42
C GLY A 14 -15.50 -14.14 -3.82
N LEU A 15 -14.85 -13.07 -4.25
CA LEU A 15 -14.17 -13.01 -5.54
C LEU A 15 -12.90 -13.85 -5.54
N SER A 16 -12.49 -14.33 -6.73
CA SER A 16 -11.19 -14.96 -6.89
C SER A 16 -10.07 -13.95 -6.63
N GLU A 17 -8.88 -14.43 -6.26
CA GLU A 17 -7.73 -13.57 -5.97
C GLU A 17 -7.34 -12.69 -7.17
N ALA A 18 -7.43 -13.24 -8.38
CA ALA A 18 -7.19 -12.51 -9.62
C ALA A 18 -8.18 -11.35 -9.81
N LEU A 19 -9.48 -11.61 -9.61
CA LEU A 19 -10.51 -10.58 -9.76
C LEU A 19 -10.45 -9.55 -8.62
N SER A 20 -10.09 -10.00 -7.42
CA SER A 20 -9.87 -9.13 -6.27
C SER A 20 -8.69 -8.17 -6.50
N ASN A 21 -7.61 -8.65 -7.12
CA ASN A 21 -6.48 -7.80 -7.47
C ASN A 21 -6.89 -6.73 -8.50
N GLU A 22 -7.64 -7.12 -9.53
CA GLU A 22 -8.14 -6.20 -10.56
C GLU A 22 -9.10 -5.14 -9.98
N ALA A 23 -9.96 -5.54 -9.04
CA ALA A 23 -10.84 -4.62 -8.32
C ALA A 23 -10.05 -3.60 -7.48
N VAL A 24 -9.04 -4.06 -6.73
CA VAL A 24 -8.17 -3.18 -5.94
C VAL A 24 -7.43 -2.20 -6.85
N GLU A 25 -6.86 -2.67 -7.96
CA GLU A 25 -6.16 -1.81 -8.93
C GLU A 25 -7.07 -0.75 -9.55
N THR A 26 -8.30 -1.14 -9.91
CA THR A 26 -9.29 -0.21 -10.49
C THR A 26 -9.64 0.92 -9.52
N ILE A 27 -9.90 0.58 -8.25
CA ILE A 27 -10.28 1.56 -7.23
C ILE A 27 -9.10 2.47 -6.87
N VAL A 28 -7.92 1.88 -6.64
CA VAL A 28 -6.70 2.65 -6.34
C VAL A 28 -6.34 3.55 -7.53
N GLY A 29 -6.46 3.05 -8.76
CA GLY A 29 -6.26 3.82 -9.99
C GLY A 29 -7.22 5.01 -10.07
N TYR A 30 -8.52 4.80 -9.80
CA TYR A 30 -9.49 5.88 -9.75
C TYR A 30 -9.09 6.96 -8.73
N PHE A 31 -8.73 6.59 -7.51
CA PHE A 31 -8.32 7.55 -6.49
C PHE A 31 -7.03 8.28 -6.86
N ARG A 32 -6.05 7.61 -7.48
CA ARG A 32 -4.83 8.26 -8.00
C ARG A 32 -5.12 9.37 -9.00
N THR A 33 -6.18 9.27 -9.81
CA THR A 33 -6.57 10.35 -10.74
C THR A 33 -7.26 11.54 -10.06
N ARG A 34 -7.77 11.37 -8.83
CA ARG A 34 -8.55 12.37 -8.10
C ARG A 34 -7.79 12.98 -6.92
N LEU A 35 -6.78 12.27 -6.41
CA LEU A 35 -5.97 12.72 -5.30
C LEU A 35 -4.85 13.64 -5.81
N PRO A 36 -4.61 14.79 -5.15
CA PRO A 36 -3.43 15.61 -5.41
C PRO A 36 -2.15 14.79 -5.28
N ALA A 37 -1.11 15.16 -6.03
CA ALA A 37 0.17 14.45 -6.04
C ALA A 37 0.76 14.28 -4.63
N GLU A 38 0.56 15.25 -3.74
CA GLU A 38 0.95 15.20 -2.33
C GLU A 38 0.37 14.00 -1.57
N ILE A 39 -0.84 13.55 -1.89
CA ILE A 39 -1.48 12.39 -1.24
C ILE A 39 -1.14 11.09 -1.97
N ALA A 40 -0.98 11.13 -3.29
CA ALA A 40 -0.56 9.96 -4.07
C ALA A 40 0.79 9.41 -3.58
N ASN A 41 1.75 10.30 -3.31
CA ASN A 41 3.05 9.91 -2.75
C ASN A 41 2.93 9.28 -1.35
N GLN A 42 2.01 9.75 -0.50
CA GLN A 42 1.77 9.15 0.82
C GLN A 42 1.17 7.74 0.71
N ILE A 43 0.24 7.53 -0.24
CA ILE A 43 -0.34 6.21 -0.51
C ILE A 43 0.72 5.27 -1.08
N ASP A 44 1.59 5.75 -1.97
CA ASP A 44 2.64 4.91 -2.55
C ASP A 44 3.70 4.54 -1.51
N ASN A 45 4.11 5.45 -0.61
CA ASN A 45 5.03 5.14 0.50
C ASN A 45 4.42 4.11 1.47
N LEU A 46 3.13 4.30 1.83
CA LEU A 46 2.39 3.35 2.65
C LEU A 46 2.22 1.99 1.92
N ALA A 47 1.95 2.00 0.62
CA ALA A 47 1.78 0.77 -0.17
C ALA A 47 3.09 -0.03 -0.31
N GLN A 48 4.22 0.68 -0.39
CA GLN A 48 5.58 0.12 -0.44
C GLN A 48 6.06 -0.40 0.92
N GLY A 49 5.38 -0.06 2.02
CA GLY A 49 5.73 -0.54 3.35
C GLY A 49 6.93 0.19 3.97
N GLU A 50 7.25 1.39 3.48
CA GLU A 50 8.13 2.31 4.19
C GLU A 50 7.31 2.89 5.36
N ASP A 51 7.41 2.26 6.52
CA ASP A 51 7.08 2.93 7.77
C ASP A 51 8.13 4.04 7.97
N PRO A 52 7.73 5.33 8.00
CA PRO A 52 8.67 6.43 8.24
C PRO A 52 9.31 6.39 9.63
N ASP A 53 8.83 5.52 10.53
CA ASP A 53 9.41 5.26 11.84
C ASP A 53 10.67 4.37 11.78
N ASN A 54 10.81 3.49 10.77
CA ASN A 54 11.94 2.55 10.67
C ASN A 54 13.24 3.20 10.16
N LEU A 55 13.23 4.47 9.75
CA LEU A 55 14.46 5.20 9.36
C LEU A 55 15.22 5.81 10.56
N ARG A 56 14.69 5.73 11.79
CA ARG A 56 15.32 6.36 12.98
C ARG A 56 16.26 5.42 13.75
N ASP A 57 16.27 4.12 13.45
CA ASP A 57 16.96 3.11 14.27
C ASP A 57 18.29 2.61 13.67
N VAL A 58 18.80 3.23 12.59
CA VAL A 58 20.00 2.72 11.87
C VAL A 58 21.31 3.44 12.26
N ASP A 59 21.26 4.48 13.11
CA ASP A 59 22.44 5.34 13.34
C ASP A 59 23.20 5.14 14.67
N GLU A 60 22.72 4.33 15.64
CA GLU A 60 23.41 4.21 16.96
C GLU A 60 24.32 2.98 17.17
N ASP A 61 24.22 1.92 16.36
CA ASP A 61 24.97 0.65 16.60
C ASP A 61 26.18 0.40 15.68
N SER A 62 26.56 1.32 14.79
CA SER A 62 27.68 1.13 13.83
C SER A 62 29.03 1.76 14.21
N VAL A 63 29.22 2.21 15.46
CA VAL A 63 30.55 2.65 15.93
C VAL A 63 30.97 1.86 17.18
N MET A 64 31.29 0.58 16.97
CA MET A 64 32.40 -0.06 17.71
C MET A 64 33.72 0.24 17.01
#